data_AF-A0A1V6JWZ0-F1
#
_entry.id   AF-A0A1V6JWZ0-F1
#
_cell.length_a   1.000
_cell.length_b   1.000
_cell.length_c   1.000
_cell.angle_alpha   90.00
_cell.angle_beta   90.00
_cell.angle_gamma   90.00
#
_symmetry.space_group_name_H-M   'P 1'
#
loop_
_entity.id
_entity.type
_entity.pdbx_description
1 polymer ?
#
loop_
_entity_poly.entity_id
_entity_poly.type
_entity_poly.pdbx_seq_one_letter_code
_entity_poly.pdbx_strand_id
1 'polypeptide(L)'
;MTVRSRIWDTCQFKAFTKQASGHDPRPTGADRFKHRMMHKFSYCIDSYGMPGCVGCGRCVEACPVNLDIRRLMEAFGGDGLE
;
A
#
# COMPACT_ATOMS: atom_id res chain seq x y z
N MET A 1 25.78 15.89 -21.16
CA MET A 1 24.50 16.54 -20.83
C MET A 1 23.56 15.48 -20.27
N THR A 2 23.29 15.51 -18.96
CA THR A 2 22.31 14.61 -18.33
C THR A 2 20.93 15.26 -18.38
N VAL A 3 19.98 14.62 -19.05
CA VAL A 3 18.58 15.06 -19.10
C VAL A 3 17.90 14.69 -17.79
N ARG A 4 17.24 15.63 -17.13
CA ARG A 4 16.40 15.36 -15.96
C ARG A 4 15.08 14.75 -16.42
N SER A 5 14.80 13.51 -16.04
CA SER A 5 13.49 12.87 -16.20
C SER A 5 12.77 12.77 -14.85
N ARG A 6 11.44 12.71 -14.90
CA ARG A 6 10.57 12.37 -13.78
C ARG A 6 9.75 11.15 -14.16
N ILE A 7 9.66 10.19 -13.26
CA ILE A 7 8.93 8.93 -13.46
C ILE A 7 8.01 8.74 -12.26
N TRP A 8 6.81 8.23 -12.50
CA TRP A 8 5.89 7.85 -11.43
C TRP A 8 6.41 6.61 -10.71
N ASP A 9 6.44 6.64 -9.38
CA ASP A 9 6.80 5.49 -8.56
C ASP A 9 5.77 5.26 -7.45
N THR A 10 5.69 4.03 -6.98
CA THR A 10 4.79 3.62 -5.90
C THR A 10 5.34 2.42 -5.17
N CYS A 11 4.99 2.29 -3.89
CA CYS A 11 5.36 1.14 -3.06
C CYS A 11 4.84 -0.22 -3.59
N GLN A 12 3.90 -0.19 -4.54
CA GLN A 12 3.40 -1.39 -5.23
C GLN A 12 4.32 -1.91 -6.33
N PHE A 13 5.29 -1.12 -6.78
CA PHE A 13 6.24 -1.52 -7.82
C PHE A 13 7.38 -2.34 -7.23
N LYS A 14 7.84 -3.34 -8.00
CA LYS A 14 8.93 -4.22 -7.59
C LYS A 14 10.24 -3.47 -7.34
N ALA A 15 10.48 -2.40 -8.10
CA ALA A 15 11.69 -1.58 -7.96
C ALA A 15 11.77 -0.88 -6.60
N PHE A 16 10.64 -0.55 -5.98
CA PHE A 16 10.59 0.18 -4.71
C PHE A 16 11.22 -0.60 -3.55
N THR A 17 10.98 -1.91 -3.48
CA THR A 17 11.45 -2.76 -2.37
C THR A 17 12.75 -3.50 -2.68
N LYS A 18 13.20 -3.49 -3.92
CA LYS A 18 14.38 -4.22 -4.37
C LYS A 18 15.65 -3.55 -3.87
N GLN A 19 16.37 -4.26 -3.00
CA GLN A 19 17.62 -3.77 -2.42
C GLN A 19 18.79 -3.92 -3.41
N ALA A 20 19.84 -3.12 -3.22
CA ALA A 20 21.05 -3.17 -4.05
C ALA A 20 21.76 -4.54 -3.98
N SER A 21 21.60 -5.29 -2.88
CA SER A 21 22.06 -6.68 -2.73
C SER A 21 21.33 -7.68 -3.62
N GLY A 22 20.28 -7.25 -4.34
CA GLY A 22 19.40 -8.12 -5.12
C GLY A 22 18.28 -8.77 -4.32
N HIS A 23 18.30 -8.65 -2.98
CA HIS A 23 17.24 -9.13 -2.12
C HIS A 23 15.97 -8.27 -2.25
N ASP A 24 14.82 -8.92 -2.39
CA ASP A 24 13.51 -8.27 -2.41
C ASP A 24 12.65 -8.87 -1.30
N PRO A 25 12.44 -8.14 -0.18
CA PRO A 25 11.61 -8.62 0.92
C PRO A 25 10.14 -8.85 0.53
N ARG A 26 9.69 -8.29 -0.59
CA ARG A 26 8.29 -8.32 -1.05
C ARG A 26 8.22 -8.69 -2.53
N PRO A 27 8.55 -9.95 -2.87
CA PRO A 27 8.71 -10.38 -4.25
C PRO A 27 7.37 -10.43 -5.00
N THR A 28 6.27 -10.78 -4.32
CA THR A 28 4.96 -10.95 -4.95
C THR A 28 4.13 -9.65 -4.92
N GLY A 29 3.16 -9.56 -5.83
CA GLY A 29 2.18 -8.47 -5.80
C GLY A 29 1.31 -8.49 -4.53
N ALA A 30 1.03 -9.69 -4.00
CA ALA A 30 0.28 -9.87 -2.76
C ALA A 30 1.05 -9.32 -1.56
N ASP A 31 2.36 -9.57 -1.45
CA ASP A 31 3.19 -9.05 -0.35
C ASP A 31 3.25 -7.53 -0.36
N ARG A 32 3.36 -6.92 -1.54
CA ARG A 32 3.34 -5.46 -1.71
C ARG A 32 1.97 -4.89 -1.36
N PHE A 33 0.89 -5.51 -1.84
CA PHE A 33 -0.47 -5.10 -1.48
C PHE A 33 -0.72 -5.20 0.03
N LYS A 34 -0.32 -6.30 0.67
CA LYS A 34 -0.36 -6.46 2.14
C LYS A 34 0.39 -5.33 2.82
N HIS A 35 1.59 -4.99 2.35
CA HIS A 35 2.35 -3.88 2.91
C HIS A 35 1.61 -2.53 2.81
N ARG A 36 0.96 -2.24 1.68
CA ARG A 36 0.12 -1.04 1.52
C ARG A 36 -1.05 -1.01 2.50
N MET A 37 -1.70 -2.15 2.74
CA MET A 37 -2.78 -2.25 3.74
C MET A 37 -2.23 -1.99 5.15
N MET A 38 -1.18 -2.71 5.55
CA MET A 38 -0.57 -2.57 6.87
C MET A 38 -0.07 -1.16 7.13
N HIS A 39 0.55 -0.51 6.13
CA HIS A 39 1.01 0.88 6.28
C HIS A 39 -0.15 1.84 6.56
N LYS A 40 -1.35 1.58 6.02
CA LYS A 40 -2.51 2.44 6.25
C LYS A 40 -3.25 2.15 7.55
N PHE A 41 -3.38 0.88 7.91
CA PHE A 41 -4.30 0.46 8.97
C PHE A 41 -3.64 -0.10 10.23
N SER A 42 -2.32 -0.34 10.23
CA SER A 42 -1.58 -0.78 11.43
C SER A 42 -0.37 0.11 11.66
N TYR A 43 0.61 0.15 10.77
CA TYR A 43 1.90 0.81 11.06
C TYR A 43 1.75 2.31 11.32
N CYS A 44 0.86 3.00 10.59
CA CYS A 44 0.57 4.41 10.87
C CYS A 44 -0.11 4.61 12.22
N ILE A 45 -0.97 3.68 12.65
CA ILE A 45 -1.59 3.73 13.98
C ILE A 45 -0.51 3.48 15.05
N ASP A 46 0.32 2.45 14.87
CA ASP A 46 1.39 2.11 15.81
C ASP A 46 2.42 3.24 15.93
N SER A 47 2.72 3.95 14.84
CA SER A 47 3.77 4.99 14.81
C SER A 47 3.25 6.39 15.13
N TYR A 48 2.02 6.71 14.72
CA TYR A 48 1.47 8.08 14.76
C TYR A 48 0.13 8.19 15.50
N GLY A 49 -0.42 7.08 16.00
CA GLY A 49 -1.72 7.05 16.69
C GLY A 49 -2.93 7.28 15.79
N MET A 50 -2.76 7.29 14.47
CA MET A 50 -3.83 7.59 13.52
C MET A 50 -3.77 6.74 12.25
N PRO A 51 -4.93 6.37 11.66
CA PRO A 51 -4.95 5.63 10.41
C PRO A 51 -4.39 6.48 9.27
N GLY A 52 -3.54 5.88 8.43
CA GLY A 52 -3.03 6.48 7.20
C GLY A 52 -4.02 6.46 6.02
N CYS A 53 -5.25 6.00 6.26
CA CYS A 53 -6.35 6.06 5.31
C CYS A 53 -7.24 7.26 5.63
N VAL A 54 -7.41 8.16 4.67
CA VAL A 54 -8.28 9.36 4.80
C VAL A 54 -9.61 9.22 4.06
N GLY A 55 -9.95 8.02 3.57
CA GLY A 55 -11.22 7.80 2.85
C GLY A 55 -11.27 8.36 1.42
N CYS A 56 -10.14 8.65 0.78
CA CYS A 56 -10.12 9.31 -0.54
C CYS A 56 -10.60 8.47 -1.74
N GLY A 57 -10.93 7.18 -1.57
CA GLY A 57 -11.50 6.32 -2.63
C GLY A 57 -10.57 5.91 -3.78
N ARG A 58 -9.42 6.59 -3.97
CA ARG A 58 -8.47 6.34 -5.09
C ARG A 58 -7.95 4.90 -5.19
N CYS A 59 -7.97 4.16 -4.08
CA CYS A 59 -7.55 2.76 -4.06
C CYS A 59 -8.55 1.82 -4.76
N VAL A 60 -9.84 2.14 -4.76
CA VAL A 60 -10.90 1.37 -5.41
C VAL A 60 -10.99 1.77 -6.88
N GLU A 61 -11.02 3.08 -7.15
CA GLU A 61 -11.15 3.63 -8.51
C GLU A 61 -10.00 3.21 -9.43
N ALA A 62 -8.76 3.28 -8.96
CA ALA A 62 -7.58 2.94 -9.77
C ALA A 62 -7.25 1.44 -9.77
N CYS A 63 -8.08 0.59 -9.15
CA CYS A 63 -7.76 -0.83 -9.00
C CYS A 63 -7.94 -1.58 -10.33
N PRO A 64 -6.89 -2.20 -10.90
CA PRO A 64 -7.01 -2.92 -12.18
C PRO A 64 -7.86 -4.19 -12.08
N VAL A 65 -8.04 -4.72 -10.87
CA VAL A 65 -8.79 -5.96 -10.59
C VAL A 65 -10.10 -5.69 -9.83
N ASN A 66 -10.50 -4.43 -9.70
CA ASN A 66 -11.74 -4.02 -9.03
C ASN A 66 -11.87 -4.56 -7.58
N LEU A 67 -10.78 -4.50 -6.82
CA LEU A 67 -10.75 -4.93 -5.42
C LEU A 67 -11.31 -3.83 -4.51
N ASP A 68 -12.33 -4.16 -3.72
CA ASP A 68 -12.89 -3.26 -2.72
C ASP A 68 -12.21 -3.44 -1.35
N ILE A 69 -11.44 -2.44 -0.96
CA ILE A 69 -10.71 -2.40 0.31
C ILE A 69 -11.65 -2.33 1.52
N ARG A 70 -12.87 -1.80 1.37
CA ARG A 70 -13.82 -1.65 2.48
C ARG A 70 -14.33 -3.01 2.91
N ARG A 71 -14.72 -3.83 1.93
CA ARG A 71 -15.11 -5.23 2.12
C ARG A 71 -13.99 -6.05 2.73
N LEU A 72 -12.74 -5.76 2.34
CA LEU A 72 -11.56 -6.39 2.92
C LEU A 72 -11.44 -6.05 4.41
N MET A 73 -11.62 -4.79 4.79
CA MET A 73 -11.57 -4.37 6.20
C MET A 73 -12.72 -4.98 7.01
N GLU A 74 -13.94 -4.99 6.47
CA GLU A 74 -15.10 -5.67 7.09
C GLU A 74 -14.82 -7.16 7.34
N ALA A 75 -14.14 -7.84 6.42
CA ALA A 75 -13.80 -9.26 6.56
C ALA A 75 -12.68 -9.53 7.57
N PHE A 76 -11.76 -8.59 7.78
CA PHE A 76 -10.63 -8.75 8.70
C PHE A 76 -10.88 -8.22 10.12
N GLY A 77 -11.85 -7.31 10.28
CA GLY A 77 -12.13 -6.67 11.55
C GLY A 77 -13.51 -6.04 11.52
N GLY A 78 -14.52 -6.83 11.85
CA GLY A 78 -15.80 -6.32 12.35
C GLY A 78 -15.66 -5.72 13.75
N ASP A 79 -14.63 -4.90 13.99
CA ASP A 79 -14.37 -4.17 15.23
C ASP A 79 -13.73 -2.81 14.91
N GLY A 80 -14.51 -1.73 15.05
CA GLY A 80 -13.99 -0.41 15.44
C GLY A 80 -13.69 0.61 14.33
N LEU A 81 -14.71 1.05 13.60
CA LEU A 81 -14.83 2.46 13.18
C LEU A 81 -16.19 2.98 13.68
N GLU A 82 -16.28 3.19 15.00
CA GLU A 82 -17.16 4.22 15.58
C GLU A 82 -16.31 5.47 15.85
#